data_AF-A0A935D319-F1
#
_entry.id   AF-A0A935D319-F1
#
_cell.length_a   1.000
_cell.length_b   1.000
_cell.length_c   1.000
_cell.angle_alpha   90.00
_cell.angle_beta   90.00
_cell.angle_gamma   90.00
#
_symmetry.space_group_name_H-M   'P 1'
#
loop_
_entity.id
_entity.type
_entity.pdbx_description
1 polymer ?
#
loop_
_entity_poly.entity_id
_entity_poly.type
_entity_poly.pdbx_seq_one_letter_code
_entity_poly.pdbx_strand_id
1 'polypeptide(L)'
;MILLMIAGAGLFVVGFVTFFVLLVAHGGFAKSRQFGVVGEISSGRQGGFAQVVMAIAFLLMPFGACGMFAAVAAGDQGRKSSCNDTCVERGYRTGRVQGSKAMDPKRPNAHAFVACVCSGGASPDLELNARDLE
;
A
#
# COMPACT_ATOMS: atom_id res chain seq x y z
N MET A 1 -1.70 6.84 10.30
CA MET A 1 -1.43 5.81 9.27
C MET A 1 -2.62 4.88 9.05
N ILE A 2 -3.09 4.16 10.07
CA ILE A 2 -4.22 3.21 9.97
C ILE A 2 -5.49 3.87 9.42
N LEU A 3 -5.83 5.08 9.89
CA LEU A 3 -7.02 5.80 9.43
C LEU A 3 -6.96 6.15 7.92
N LEU A 4 -5.79 6.52 7.40
CA LEU A 4 -5.56 6.82 5.99
C LEU A 4 -5.68 5.55 5.12
N MET A 5 -5.14 4.43 5.62
CA MET A 5 -5.27 3.14 4.95
C MET A 5 -6.73 2.67 4.89
N ILE A 6 -7.47 2.80 6.00
CA ILE A 6 -8.91 2.46 6.07
C ILE A 6 -9.72 3.36 5.15
N ALA A 7 -9.43 4.67 5.12
CA ALA A 7 -10.11 5.61 4.23
C ALA A 7 -9.85 5.28 2.75
N GLY A 8 -8.58 5.01 2.39
CA GLY A 8 -8.21 4.60 1.03
C GLY A 8 -8.89 3.29 0.62
N ALA A 9 -8.93 2.31 1.52
CA ALA A 9 -9.65 1.05 1.31
C ALA A 9 -11.15 1.23 1.17
N GLY A 10 -11.75 2.08 1.99
CA GLY A 10 -13.16 2.44 1.88
C GLY A 10 -13.49 3.05 0.52
N LEU A 11 -12.71 4.05 0.07
CA LEU A 11 -12.92 4.69 -1.23
C LEU A 11 -12.78 3.70 -2.39
N PHE A 12 -11.78 2.82 -2.34
CA PHE A 12 -11.60 1.79 -3.36
C PHE A 12 -12.79 0.82 -3.41
N VAL A 13 -13.20 0.29 -2.25
CA VAL A 13 -14.32 -0.66 -2.16
C VAL A 13 -15.62 -0.02 -2.61
N VAL A 14 -15.90 1.22 -2.19
CA VAL A 14 -17.08 1.96 -2.63
C VAL A 14 -17.06 2.14 -4.14
N GLY A 15 -15.96 2.63 -4.72
CA GLY A 15 -15.84 2.79 -6.18
C GLY A 15 -16.04 1.47 -6.93
N PHE A 16 -15.43 0.39 -6.45
CA PHE A 16 -15.55 -0.94 -7.06
C PHE A 16 -16.98 -1.50 -6.98
N VAL A 17 -17.62 -1.43 -5.81
CA VAL A 17 -18.98 -1.91 -5.60
C VAL A 17 -19.97 -1.09 -6.42
N THR A 18 -19.83 0.25 -6.43
CA THR A 18 -20.67 1.12 -7.26
C THR A 18 -20.54 0.76 -8.73
N PHE A 19 -19.32 0.56 -9.24
CA PHE A 19 -19.09 0.13 -10.62
C PHE A 19 -19.76 -1.21 -10.93
N PHE A 20 -19.62 -2.20 -10.04
CA PHE A 20 -20.22 -3.52 -10.23
C PHE A 20 -21.75 -3.49 -10.19
N VAL A 21 -22.34 -2.76 -9.25
CA VAL A 21 -23.80 -2.58 -9.16
C VAL A 21 -24.32 -1.91 -10.43
N LEU A 22 -23.62 -0.90 -10.94
CA LEU A 22 -23.98 -0.22 -12.19
C LEU A 22 -23.93 -1.19 -13.38
N LEU A 23 -22.87 -1.99 -13.49
CA LEU A 23 -22.75 -3.02 -14.52
C LEU A 23 -23.90 -4.02 -14.46
N VAL A 24 -24.23 -4.53 -13.27
CA VAL A 24 -25.32 -5.51 -13.10
C VAL A 24 -26.68 -4.89 -13.43
N ALA A 25 -26.93 -3.67 -12.96
CA ALA A 25 -28.19 -2.94 -13.22
C ALA A 25 -28.45 -2.70 -14.72
N HIS A 26 -27.39 -2.54 -15.53
CA HIS A 26 -27.48 -2.37 -16.97
C HIS A 26 -27.18 -3.65 -17.78
N GLY A 27 -27.27 -4.84 -17.16
CA GLY A 27 -27.18 -6.13 -17.86
C GLY A 27 -25.77 -6.60 -18.22
N GLY A 28 -24.74 -6.01 -17.61
CA GLY A 28 -23.32 -6.33 -17.77
C GLY A 28 -22.83 -7.51 -16.91
N PHE A 29 -23.73 -8.37 -16.41
CA PHE A 29 -23.34 -9.53 -15.59
C PHE A 29 -22.50 -10.55 -16.38
N ALA A 30 -22.73 -10.67 -17.70
CA ALA A 30 -21.91 -11.50 -18.57
C ALA A 30 -20.61 -10.77 -18.95
N LYS A 31 -19.45 -11.44 -18.75
CA LYS A 31 -18.11 -10.89 -19.05
C LYS A 31 -17.99 -10.34 -20.48
N SER A 32 -18.63 -10.98 -21.46
CA SER A 32 -18.64 -10.55 -22.86
C SER A 32 -19.40 -9.24 -23.11
N ARG A 33 -20.32 -8.85 -22.21
CA ARG A 33 -21.11 -7.61 -22.33
C ARG A 33 -20.60 -6.47 -21.47
N GLN A 34 -19.67 -6.71 -20.55
CA GLN A 34 -19.16 -5.69 -19.63
C GLN A 34 -18.63 -4.46 -20.37
N PHE A 35 -17.76 -4.65 -21.36
CA PHE A 35 -17.22 -3.54 -22.15
C PHE A 35 -18.28 -2.84 -23.01
N GLY A 36 -19.25 -3.59 -23.52
CA GLY A 36 -20.38 -3.02 -24.27
C GLY A 36 -21.23 -2.11 -23.41
N VAL A 37 -21.59 -2.56 -22.19
CA VAL A 37 -22.37 -1.77 -21.23
C VAL A 37 -21.59 -0.53 -20.78
N VAL A 38 -20.29 -0.65 -20.52
CA VAL A 38 -19.45 0.52 -20.22
C VAL A 38 -19.46 1.53 -21.37
N GLY A 39 -19.38 1.06 -22.63
CA GLY A 39 -19.48 1.91 -23.82
C GLY A 39 -20.84 2.58 -23.99
N GLU A 40 -21.93 1.89 -23.68
CA GLU A 40 -23.28 2.46 -23.70
C GLU A 40 -23.49 3.52 -22.61
N ILE A 41 -22.93 3.29 -21.42
CA ILE A 41 -23.00 4.24 -20.32
C ILE A 41 -22.11 5.45 -20.60
N SER A 42 -20.91 5.26 -21.17
CA SER A 42 -19.99 6.36 -21.50
C SER A 42 -20.50 7.23 -22.64
N SER A 43 -21.22 6.65 -23.60
CA SER A 43 -21.91 7.39 -24.67
C SER A 43 -23.19 8.09 -24.23
N GLY A 44 -23.60 7.95 -22.96
CA GLY A 44 -24.81 8.56 -22.41
C GLY A 44 -26.12 7.88 -22.83
N ARG A 45 -26.05 6.73 -23.53
CA ARG A 45 -27.22 5.99 -24.04
C ARG A 45 -28.11 5.44 -22.92
N GLN A 46 -27.51 5.23 -21.75
CA GLN A 46 -28.18 4.78 -20.51
C GLN A 46 -28.55 5.97 -19.57
N GLY A 47 -28.39 7.22 -20.04
CA GLY A 47 -28.71 8.44 -19.31
C GLY A 47 -27.51 9.10 -18.62
N GLY A 48 -27.56 10.43 -18.47
CA GLY A 48 -26.47 11.23 -17.90
C GLY A 48 -26.14 10.91 -16.44
N PHE A 49 -27.13 10.47 -15.65
CA PHE A 49 -26.90 10.03 -14.28
C PHE A 49 -25.98 8.81 -14.20
N ALA A 50 -26.23 7.78 -15.01
CA ALA A 50 -25.40 6.57 -15.04
C ALA A 50 -23.97 6.90 -15.48
N GLN A 51 -23.81 7.83 -16.43
CA GLN A 51 -22.50 8.30 -16.88
C GLN A 51 -21.71 9.00 -15.75
N VAL A 52 -22.37 9.90 -15.00
CA VAL A 52 -21.74 10.59 -13.86
C VAL A 52 -21.36 9.61 -12.76
N VAL A 53 -22.25 8.69 -12.40
CA VAL A 53 -21.97 7.67 -11.36
C VAL A 53 -20.82 6.77 -11.79
N MET A 54 -20.77 6.36 -13.06
CA MET A 54 -19.65 5.57 -13.59
C MET A 54 -18.33 6.35 -13.51
N ALA A 55 -18.33 7.63 -13.89
CA ALA A 55 -17.14 8.47 -13.81
C ALA A 55 -16.64 8.61 -12.36
N ILE A 56 -17.55 8.86 -11.41
CA ILE A 56 -17.20 8.93 -9.98
C ILE A 56 -16.61 7.61 -9.49
N ALA A 57 -17.24 6.48 -9.82
CA ALA A 57 -16.74 5.16 -9.45
C ALA A 57 -15.32 4.90 -10.00
N PHE A 58 -15.08 5.28 -11.25
CA PHE A 58 -13.76 5.19 -11.88
C PHE A 58 -12.71 6.09 -11.26
N LEU A 59 -13.08 7.26 -10.72
CA LEU A 59 -12.15 8.15 -10.02
C LEU A 59 -11.87 7.66 -8.60
N LEU A 60 -12.87 7.14 -7.89
CA LEU A 60 -12.73 6.67 -6.51
C LEU A 60 -11.72 5.52 -6.39
N MET A 61 -11.66 4.62 -7.36
CA MET A 61 -10.71 3.49 -7.36
C MET A 61 -9.23 3.92 -7.33
N PRO A 62 -8.70 4.72 -8.28
CA PRO A 62 -7.31 5.19 -8.25
C PRO A 62 -7.03 6.09 -7.05
N PHE A 63 -7.96 6.98 -6.65
CA PHE A 63 -7.78 7.79 -5.44
C PHE A 63 -7.67 6.92 -4.17
N GLY A 64 -8.51 5.90 -4.04
CA GLY A 64 -8.45 4.94 -2.94
C GLY A 64 -7.13 4.15 -2.94
N ALA A 65 -6.70 3.66 -4.11
CA ALA A 65 -5.44 2.94 -4.27
C ALA A 65 -4.23 3.82 -3.91
N CYS A 66 -4.16 5.05 -4.43
CA CYS A 66 -3.11 6.01 -4.10
C CYS A 66 -3.09 6.32 -2.60
N GLY A 67 -4.24 6.45 -1.95
CA GLY A 67 -4.34 6.65 -0.51
C GLY A 67 -3.75 5.50 0.31
N MET A 68 -3.97 4.25 -0.11
CA MET A 68 -3.34 3.09 0.53
C MET A 68 -1.82 3.11 0.39
N PHE A 69 -1.29 3.36 -0.81
CA PHE A 69 0.16 3.43 -1.03
C PHE A 69 0.81 4.59 -0.28
N ALA A 70 0.15 5.75 -0.20
CA ALA A 70 0.61 6.88 0.61
C ALA A 70 0.69 6.53 2.10
N ALA A 71 -0.27 5.76 2.61
CA ALA A 71 -0.25 5.29 4.00
C ALA A 71 0.94 4.35 4.26
N VAL A 72 1.23 3.43 3.34
CA VAL A 72 2.40 2.54 3.42
C VAL A 72 3.70 3.34 3.38
N ALA A 73 3.82 4.28 2.44
CA ALA A 73 5.00 5.13 2.31
C ALA A 73 5.26 5.96 3.57
N ALA A 74 4.21 6.52 4.19
CA ALA A 74 4.33 7.23 5.46
C ALA A 74 4.80 6.29 6.60
N GLY A 75 4.34 5.04 6.60
CA GLY A 75 4.81 4.02 7.54
C GLY A 75 6.28 3.65 7.35
N ASP A 76 6.70 3.49 6.10
CA ASP A 76 8.10 3.20 5.76
C ASP A 76 9.04 4.33 6.18
N GLN A 77 8.61 5.58 5.96
CA GLN A 77 9.35 6.75 6.40
C GLN A 77 9.46 6.81 7.92
N GLY A 78 8.36 6.53 8.65
CA GLY A 78 8.37 6.47 10.11
C GLY A 78 9.32 5.40 10.64
N ARG A 79 9.28 4.19 10.08
CA ARG A 79 10.20 3.09 10.43
C ARG A 79 11.66 3.44 10.17
N LYS A 80 11.94 4.12 9.05
CA LYS A 80 13.28 4.58 8.71
C LYS A 80 13.79 5.62 9.70
N SER A 81 12.95 6.57 10.13
CA SER A 81 13.31 7.54 11.17
C SER A 81 13.61 6.84 12.48
N SER A 82 12.68 6.01 12.97
CA SER A 82 12.84 5.28 14.24
C SER A 82 14.12 4.44 14.25
N CYS A 83 14.40 3.71 13.17
CA CYS A 83 15.66 2.98 13.00
C CYS A 83 16.89 3.88 13.13
N ASN A 84 16.89 5.04 12.47
CA ASN A 84 18.01 5.96 12.57
C ASN A 84 18.16 6.55 13.97
N ASP A 85 17.05 6.95 14.60
CA ASP A 85 17.03 7.56 15.92
C ASP A 85 17.54 6.58 16.98
N THR A 86 17.05 5.34 16.98
CA THR A 86 17.53 4.26 17.87
C THR A 86 19.02 3.97 17.68
N CYS A 87 19.52 3.97 16.44
CA CYS A 87 20.94 3.75 16.19
C CYS A 87 21.81 4.90 16.71
N VAL A 88 21.36 6.15 16.55
CA VAL A 88 22.06 7.33 17.06
C VAL A 88 22.08 7.35 18.59
N GLU A 89 20.96 7.01 19.24
CA GLU A 89 20.88 6.87 20.70
C GLU A 89 21.85 5.81 21.24
N ARG A 90 22.09 4.75 20.48
CA ARG A 90 23.06 3.68 20.81
C ARG A 90 24.51 4.05 20.47
N GLY A 91 24.78 5.27 20.01
CA GLY A 91 26.13 5.77 19.73
C GLY A 91 26.66 5.47 18.32
N TYR A 92 25.80 5.06 17.38
CA TYR A 92 26.16 4.89 15.98
C TYR A 92 25.92 6.19 15.18
N ARG A 93 26.56 6.34 14.02
CA ARG A 93 26.39 7.55 13.19
C ARG A 93 25.09 7.55 12.40
N THR A 94 24.66 6.39 11.88
CA THR A 94 23.45 6.28 11.06
C THR A 94 22.78 4.91 11.21
N GLY A 95 21.45 4.87 11.12
CA GLY A 95 20.66 3.65 10.98
C GLY A 95 20.01 3.54 9.59
N ARG A 96 19.96 2.34 9.02
CA ARG A 96 19.29 2.07 7.74
C ARG A 96 18.49 0.78 7.80
N VAL A 97 17.31 0.79 7.17
CA VAL A 97 16.52 -0.43 6.97
C VAL A 97 17.17 -1.26 5.87
N GLN A 98 17.70 -2.43 6.22
CA GLN A 98 18.34 -3.38 5.31
C GLN A 98 18.14 -4.80 5.83
N GLY A 99 18.08 -5.79 4.93
CA GLY A 99 18.14 -7.21 5.33
C GLY A 99 19.51 -7.59 5.91
N SER A 100 19.55 -8.67 6.70
CA SER A 100 20.76 -9.06 7.42
C SER A 100 21.83 -9.54 6.46
N LYS A 101 23.08 -9.25 6.77
CA LYS A 101 24.20 -9.89 6.07
C LYS A 101 24.46 -11.30 6.63
N ALA A 102 24.02 -11.60 7.84
CA ALA A 102 24.13 -12.93 8.42
C ALA A 102 23.14 -13.92 7.82
N MET A 103 23.55 -15.19 7.71
CA MET A 103 22.67 -16.30 7.34
C MET A 103 21.78 -16.67 8.52
N ASP A 104 20.53 -17.03 8.24
CA ASP A 104 19.59 -17.50 9.25
C ASP A 104 20.07 -18.87 9.79
N PRO A 105 20.32 -19.00 11.11
CA PRO A 105 20.76 -20.26 11.70
C PRO A 105 19.74 -21.38 11.56
N LYS A 106 18.45 -21.06 11.32
CA LYS A 106 17.37 -22.04 11.07
C LYS A 106 17.15 -22.32 9.58
N ARG A 107 17.69 -21.48 8.70
CA ARG A 107 17.54 -21.59 7.24
C ARG A 107 18.87 -21.25 6.56
N PRO A 108 19.78 -22.23 6.39
CA PRO A 108 21.15 -21.97 5.93
C PRO A 108 21.28 -21.40 4.50
N ASN A 109 20.18 -21.44 3.72
CA ASN A 109 20.11 -20.87 2.38
C ASN A 109 19.41 -19.50 2.33
N ALA A 110 19.11 -18.90 3.48
CA ALA A 110 18.43 -17.62 3.58
C ALA A 110 19.17 -16.68 4.53
N HIS A 111 19.21 -15.40 4.19
CA HIS A 111 19.67 -14.37 5.12
C HIS A 111 18.67 -14.19 6.26
N ALA A 112 19.16 -13.87 7.45
CA ALA A 112 18.31 -13.50 8.56
C ALA A 112 17.50 -12.23 8.20
N PHE A 113 16.28 -12.14 8.71
CA PHE A 113 15.49 -10.93 8.55
C PHE A 113 15.83 -9.95 9.66
N VAL A 114 16.46 -8.82 9.33
CA VAL A 114 16.64 -7.68 10.26
C VAL A 114 15.99 -6.46 9.66
N ALA A 115 15.53 -5.56 10.53
CA ALA A 115 14.76 -4.39 10.13
C ALA A 115 15.59 -3.11 10.14
N CYS A 116 16.71 -3.09 10.88
CA CYS A 116 17.56 -1.92 10.99
C CYS A 116 19.02 -2.33 11.18
N VAL A 117 19.93 -1.62 10.51
CA VAL A 117 21.37 -1.80 10.62
C VAL A 117 21.98 -0.46 11.03
N CYS A 118 22.64 -0.44 12.19
CA CYS A 118 23.38 0.70 12.71
C CYS A 118 24.84 0.65 12.27
N SER A 119 25.35 1.74 11.70
CA SER A 119 26.70 1.79 11.12
C SER A 119 27.47 3.05 11.53
N GLY A 120 28.80 2.99 11.40
CA GLY A 120 29.71 4.12 11.66
C GLY A 120 30.01 4.39 13.15
N GLY A 121 29.85 3.37 14.01
CA GLY A 121 30.27 3.39 15.42
C GLY A 121 31.66 2.80 15.65
N ALA A 122 32.08 2.72 16.93
CA ALA A 122 33.36 2.10 17.33
C ALA A 122 33.32 0.55 17.29
N SER A 123 32.13 -0.03 17.18
CA SER A 123 31.87 -1.47 17.10
C SER A 123 31.45 -1.86 15.68
N PRO A 124 31.55 -3.15 15.30
CA PRO A 124 30.97 -3.64 14.04
C PRO A 124 29.49 -3.27 13.91
N ASP A 125 29.00 -3.23 12.68
CA ASP A 125 27.61 -2.89 12.36
C ASP A 125 26.64 -3.71 13.25
N LEU A 126 25.73 -3.02 13.93
CA LEU A 126 24.73 -3.65 14.79
C LEU A 126 23.46 -3.86 14.00
N GLU A 127 23.00 -5.10 13.91
CA GLU A 127 21.73 -5.45 13.28
C GLU A 127 20.63 -5.62 14.33
N LEU A 128 19.54 -4.87 14.18
CA LEU A 128 18.38 -4.87 15.06
C LEU A 128 17.19 -5.53 14.36
N ASN A 129 16.48 -6.40 15.09
CA ASN A 129 15.25 -6.99 14.56
C ASN A 129 14.09 -6.00 14.62
N ALA A 130 13.05 -6.26 13.83
CA ALA A 130 11.82 -5.46 13.83
C ALA A 130 11.19 -5.32 15.23
N ARG A 131 11.39 -6.33 16.10
CA ARG A 131 10.88 -6.36 17.48
C ARG A 131 11.66 -5.46 18.45
N ASP A 132 12.88 -5.08 18.09
CA ASP A 132 13.75 -4.24 18.92
C ASP A 132 13.58 -2.73 18.60
N LEU A 133 12.63 -2.39 17.71
CA LEU A 133 12.33 -1.05 17.19
C LEU A 133 10.93 -0.54 17.61
N GLU A 134 10.26 -1.25 18.51
CA GLU A 134 8.92 -0.92 19.03
C GLU A 134 8.97 -0.01 20.27
#